data_AF-A0A9W9GVV4-F1
#
_entry.id   AF-A0A9W9GVV4-F1
#
_cell.length_a   1.000
_cell.length_b   1.000
_cell.length_c   1.000
_cell.angle_alpha   90.00
_cell.angle_beta   90.00
_cell.angle_gamma   90.00
#
_symmetry.space_group_name_H-M   'P 1'
#
loop_
_entity.id
_entity.type
_entity.pdbx_description
1 polymer ?
#
loop_
_entity_poly.entity_id
_entity_poly.type
_entity_poly.pdbx_seq_one_letter_code
_entity_poly.pdbx_strand_id
1 'polypeptide(L)'
;MNSSTLTNEPNPNTTPENPPKPKKTRRSRHAPEPDWSAMVREKIRKPQNRVGQACDRCKLKRMRCSQGETGCAACLACGIPCKVTDRVSGETMVRGEVARMKALIFKLRSKTALLEEQVKQLEQKNAQLQGQMGQMGRMGRSYESYVEQCEADLGPRVM
;
A
#
# COMPACT_ATOMS: atom_id res chain seq x y z
N MET A 1 -59.01 -31.40 -59.55
CA MET A 1 -59.32 -29.96 -59.62
C MET A 1 -59.49 -29.45 -58.19
N ASN A 2 -58.51 -29.68 -57.31
CA ASN A 2 -57.31 -28.88 -57.04
C ASN A 2 -57.57 -28.00 -55.80
N SER A 3 -57.28 -28.57 -54.64
CA SER A 3 -57.28 -27.91 -53.33
C SER A 3 -56.28 -26.75 -53.31
N SER A 4 -56.74 -25.54 -53.03
CA SER A 4 -55.89 -24.37 -52.82
C SER A 4 -55.39 -24.33 -51.37
N THR A 5 -54.18 -24.82 -51.17
CA THR A 5 -53.40 -24.59 -49.95
C THR A 5 -52.90 -23.15 -49.91
N LEU A 6 -53.33 -22.38 -48.90
CA LEU A 6 -52.76 -21.08 -48.55
C LEU A 6 -51.34 -21.27 -47.99
N THR A 7 -50.33 -20.84 -48.73
CA THR A 7 -48.94 -20.74 -48.24
C THR A 7 -48.79 -19.47 -47.41
N ASN A 8 -48.68 -19.61 -46.09
CA ASN A 8 -48.20 -18.53 -45.22
C ASN A 8 -46.67 -18.57 -45.18
N GLU A 9 -46.03 -17.58 -45.79
CA GLU A 9 -44.60 -17.28 -45.66
C GLU A 9 -44.28 -16.81 -44.23
N PRO A 10 -43.18 -17.28 -43.60
CA PRO A 10 -42.80 -16.81 -42.27
C PRO A 10 -42.07 -15.46 -42.34
N ASN A 11 -42.63 -14.46 -41.65
CA ASN A 11 -42.06 -13.12 -41.49
C ASN A 11 -40.72 -13.17 -40.69
N PRO A 12 -39.58 -12.73 -41.26
CA PRO A 12 -38.30 -12.74 -40.57
C PRO A 12 -38.12 -11.43 -39.79
N ASN A 13 -38.84 -11.27 -38.68
CA ASN A 13 -38.58 -10.15 -37.79
C ASN A 13 -38.75 -10.53 -36.31
N THR A 14 -38.02 -11.57 -35.89
CA THR A 14 -37.78 -11.84 -34.47
C THR A 14 -36.62 -10.97 -33.99
N THR A 15 -36.97 -9.79 -33.47
CA THR A 15 -36.05 -8.98 -32.68
C THR A 15 -35.73 -9.74 -31.38
N PRO A 16 -34.45 -9.89 -30.97
CA PRO A 16 -34.13 -10.57 -29.72
C PRO A 16 -34.66 -9.74 -28.55
N GLU A 17 -35.68 -10.27 -27.89
CA GLU A 17 -36.34 -9.73 -26.71
C GLU A 17 -35.30 -9.59 -25.59
N ASN A 18 -34.91 -8.34 -25.28
CA ASN A 18 -34.03 -8.08 -24.15
C ASN A 18 -34.77 -8.44 -22.86
N PRO A 19 -34.20 -9.27 -21.97
CA PRO A 19 -34.89 -9.67 -20.75
C PRO A 19 -35.23 -8.45 -19.88
N PRO A 20 -36.40 -8.45 -19.23
CA PRO A 20 -36.86 -7.32 -18.43
C PRO A 20 -35.88 -7.06 -17.29
N LYS A 21 -35.32 -5.85 -17.27
CA LYS A 21 -34.40 -5.41 -16.21
C LYS A 21 -35.15 -5.47 -14.86
N PRO A 22 -34.60 -6.13 -13.82
CA PRO A 22 -35.28 -6.27 -12.54
C PRO A 22 -35.62 -4.89 -11.95
N LYS A 23 -36.88 -4.71 -11.54
CA LYS A 23 -37.37 -3.50 -10.89
C LYS A 23 -36.60 -3.30 -9.59
N LYS A 24 -35.79 -2.24 -9.52
CA LYS A 24 -35.03 -1.91 -8.30
C LYS A 24 -36.00 -1.47 -7.22
N THR A 25 -36.30 -2.35 -6.27
CA THR A 25 -37.06 -2.00 -5.08
C THR A 25 -36.29 -0.91 -4.32
N ARG A 26 -36.99 0.13 -3.82
CA ARG A 26 -36.35 1.11 -2.94
C ARG A 26 -35.91 0.37 -1.68
N ARG A 27 -34.61 0.40 -1.39
CA ARG A 27 -34.07 -0.18 -0.16
C ARG A 27 -34.76 0.43 1.06
N SER A 28 -35.06 -0.41 2.05
CA SER A 28 -35.51 0.04 3.37
C SER A 28 -34.50 1.02 3.95
N ARG A 29 -35.00 2.04 4.67
CA ARG A 29 -34.19 3.09 5.30
C ARG A 29 -33.12 2.54 6.24
N HIS A 30 -33.39 1.39 6.87
CA HIS A 30 -32.51 0.77 7.87
C HIS A 30 -31.69 -0.42 7.31
N ALA A 31 -31.77 -0.68 6.00
CA ALA A 31 -30.96 -1.75 5.41
C ALA A 31 -29.47 -1.33 5.37
N PRO A 32 -28.53 -2.27 5.59
CA PRO A 32 -27.10 -1.97 5.49
C PRO A 32 -26.72 -1.46 4.10
N GLU A 33 -25.72 -0.58 4.05
CA GLU A 33 -25.20 -0.07 2.78
C GLU A 33 -24.58 -1.24 1.97
N PRO A 34 -24.93 -1.40 0.69
CA PRO A 34 -24.41 -2.46 -0.15
C PRO A 34 -22.96 -2.18 -0.51
N ASP A 35 -22.20 -3.24 -0.84
CA ASP A 35 -20.86 -3.08 -1.34
C ASP A 35 -20.87 -2.41 -2.73
N TRP A 36 -20.65 -1.11 -2.73
CA TRP A 36 -20.56 -0.28 -3.93
C TRP A 36 -19.40 -0.72 -4.83
N SER A 37 -18.33 -1.23 -4.25
CA SER A 37 -17.11 -1.56 -4.99
C SER A 37 -17.24 -2.88 -5.74
N ALA A 38 -17.91 -3.90 -5.17
CA ALA A 38 -18.27 -5.11 -5.93
C ALA A 38 -19.11 -4.79 -7.18
N MET A 39 -20.12 -3.93 -7.03
CA MET A 39 -20.96 -3.52 -8.15
C MET A 39 -20.21 -2.70 -9.22
N VAL A 40 -19.17 -1.95 -8.83
CA VAL A 40 -18.33 -1.21 -9.80
C VAL A 40 -17.35 -2.14 -10.49
N ARG A 41 -16.72 -3.08 -9.78
CA ARG A 41 -15.83 -4.11 -10.35
C ARG A 41 -16.51 -4.89 -11.47
N GLU A 42 -17.76 -5.30 -11.28
CA GLU A 42 -18.54 -6.00 -12.32
C GLU A 42 -18.81 -5.13 -13.57
N LYS A 43 -18.84 -3.80 -13.40
CA LYS A 43 -19.29 -2.85 -14.43
C LYS A 43 -18.15 -2.08 -15.13
N ILE A 44 -16.89 -2.32 -14.74
CA ILE A 44 -15.72 -1.58 -15.25
C ILE A 44 -15.41 -1.84 -16.74
N ARG A 45 -16.04 -2.84 -17.38
CA ARG A 45 -15.80 -3.26 -18.77
C ARG A 45 -16.09 -2.23 -19.88
N LYS A 46 -16.69 -1.06 -19.56
CA LYS A 46 -17.04 -0.07 -20.59
C LYS A 46 -16.04 1.10 -20.63
N PRO A 47 -15.35 1.32 -21.75
CA PRO A 47 -14.52 2.51 -21.92
C PRO A 47 -15.42 3.74 -21.91
N GLN A 48 -15.29 4.58 -20.88
CA GLN A 48 -15.90 5.91 -20.84
C GLN A 48 -14.78 6.95 -20.86
N ASN A 49 -14.79 7.80 -21.90
CA ASN A 49 -13.87 8.91 -22.18
C ASN A 49 -13.88 10.04 -21.13
N ARG A 50 -14.45 9.83 -19.94
CA ARG A 50 -14.42 10.83 -18.86
C ARG A 50 -13.23 10.56 -17.94
N VAL A 51 -12.33 11.54 -17.91
CA VAL A 51 -11.00 11.54 -17.25
C VAL A 51 -11.10 11.68 -15.72
N GLY A 52 -12.26 12.01 -15.16
CA GLY A 52 -12.44 12.14 -13.70
C GLY A 52 -12.64 10.80 -12.99
N GLN A 53 -11.74 10.44 -12.08
CA GLN A 53 -11.93 9.33 -11.12
C GLN A 53 -12.92 9.75 -10.01
N ALA A 54 -14.20 9.49 -10.24
CA ALA A 54 -15.22 9.54 -9.20
C ALA A 54 -15.14 8.27 -8.32
N CYS A 55 -15.52 8.37 -7.04
CA CYS A 55 -15.62 7.19 -6.16
C CYS A 55 -16.76 6.25 -6.56
N ASP A 56 -16.71 5.00 -6.10
CA ASP A 56 -17.62 3.93 -6.51
C ASP A 56 -19.08 4.24 -6.17
N ARG A 57 -19.31 4.81 -4.98
CA ARG A 57 -20.63 5.23 -4.51
C ARG A 57 -21.22 6.32 -5.41
N CYS A 58 -20.45 7.37 -5.69
CA CYS A 58 -20.89 8.46 -6.57
C CYS A 58 -21.14 7.96 -7.99
N LYS A 59 -20.32 7.01 -8.47
CA LYS A 59 -20.45 6.39 -9.80
C LYS A 59 -21.77 5.62 -9.95
N LEU A 60 -22.14 4.85 -8.93
CA LEU A 60 -23.39 4.05 -8.95
C LEU A 60 -24.64 4.89 -8.69
N LYS A 61 -24.56 5.87 -7.79
CA LYS A 61 -25.66 6.80 -7.49
C LYS A 61 -25.82 7.91 -8.53
N ARG A 62 -24.85 8.06 -9.45
CA ARG A 62 -24.82 9.12 -10.48
C ARG A 62 -24.92 10.52 -9.87
N MET A 63 -24.19 10.74 -8.79
CA MET A 63 -24.11 12.04 -8.10
C MET A 63 -22.72 12.67 -8.25
N ARG A 64 -22.62 13.99 -8.03
CA ARG A 64 -21.34 14.72 -8.13
C ARG A 64 -20.36 14.23 -7.06
N CYS A 65 -19.16 13.83 -7.49
CA CYS A 65 -18.06 13.48 -6.60
C CYS A 65 -17.16 14.70 -6.44
N SER A 66 -17.02 15.23 -5.23
CA SER A 66 -16.01 16.25 -4.95
C SER A 66 -14.61 15.63 -4.89
N GLN A 67 -13.59 16.45 -5.12
CA GLN A 67 -12.19 16.09 -4.89
C GLN A 67 -11.85 16.44 -3.44
N GLY A 68 -11.21 15.52 -2.73
CA GLY A 68 -10.80 15.65 -1.34
C GLY A 68 -9.75 14.58 -1.04
N GLU A 69 -8.87 14.87 -0.08
CA GLU A 69 -7.69 14.06 0.21
C GLU A 69 -8.05 12.71 0.85
N THR A 70 -8.97 12.72 1.82
CA THR A 70 -9.44 11.53 2.54
C THR A 70 -10.72 10.93 1.94
N GLY A 71 -11.55 11.76 1.30
CA GLY A 71 -12.86 11.35 0.81
C GLY A 71 -13.57 12.48 0.06
N CYS A 72 -14.63 12.15 -0.65
CA CYS A 72 -15.53 13.18 -1.18
C CYS A 72 -16.52 13.63 -0.09
N ALA A 73 -17.02 14.86 -0.20
CA ALA A 73 -17.91 15.49 0.78
C ALA A 73 -19.16 14.64 1.05
N ALA A 74 -19.72 14.01 0.01
CA ALA A 74 -20.91 13.16 0.13
C ALA A 74 -20.66 11.83 0.86
N CYS A 75 -19.45 11.28 0.83
CA CYS A 75 -19.11 10.07 1.58
C CYS A 75 -18.76 10.42 3.03
N LEU A 76 -18.03 11.52 3.23
CA LEU A 76 -17.69 12.05 4.55
C LEU A 76 -18.96 12.42 5.34
N ALA A 77 -19.91 13.12 4.74
CA ALA A 77 -21.17 13.50 5.38
C ALA A 77 -22.04 12.28 5.76
N CYS A 78 -21.89 11.15 5.04
CA CYS A 78 -22.58 9.90 5.39
C CYS A 78 -21.79 9.01 6.36
N GLY A 79 -20.56 9.39 6.74
CA GLY A 79 -19.70 8.56 7.59
C GLY A 79 -19.25 7.26 6.94
N ILE A 80 -19.22 7.18 5.61
CA ILE A 80 -18.92 5.94 4.86
C ILE A 80 -17.53 6.07 4.21
N PRO A 81 -16.71 5.00 4.20
CA PRO A 81 -15.40 5.04 3.54
C PRO A 81 -15.54 5.31 2.04
N CYS A 82 -14.81 6.31 1.57
CA CYS A 82 -14.78 6.68 0.15
C CYS A 82 -13.87 5.72 -0.62
N LYS A 83 -14.43 4.70 -1.27
CA LYS A 83 -13.68 3.71 -2.04
C LYS A 83 -13.61 4.08 -3.53
N VAL A 84 -12.45 3.84 -4.13
CA VAL A 84 -12.18 4.03 -5.56
C VAL A 84 -11.60 2.72 -6.09
N THR A 85 -12.26 2.15 -7.09
CA THR A 85 -11.74 0.98 -7.80
C THR A 85 -10.94 1.43 -9.03
N ASP A 86 -9.67 1.03 -9.11
CA ASP A 86 -8.87 1.27 -10.31
C ASP A 86 -9.40 0.45 -11.49
N ARG A 87 -9.40 1.05 -12.68
CA ARG A 87 -9.91 0.41 -13.89
C ARG A 87 -8.92 -0.58 -14.48
N VAL A 88 -7.62 -0.38 -14.23
CA VAL A 88 -6.55 -1.22 -14.77
C VAL A 88 -6.32 -2.42 -13.86
N SER A 89 -6.03 -2.18 -12.58
CA SER A 89 -5.79 -3.29 -11.64
C SER A 89 -7.08 -3.97 -11.16
N GLY A 90 -8.23 -3.30 -11.24
CA GLY A 90 -9.48 -3.80 -10.64
C GLY A 90 -9.47 -3.77 -9.11
N GLU A 91 -8.41 -3.24 -8.49
CA GLU A 91 -8.28 -3.16 -7.05
C GLU A 91 -9.08 -2.00 -6.50
N THR A 92 -9.77 -2.26 -5.39
CA THR A 92 -10.52 -1.24 -4.66
C THR A 92 -9.68 -0.73 -3.51
N MET A 93 -9.41 0.57 -3.51
CA MET A 93 -8.69 1.23 -2.42
C MET A 93 -9.53 2.35 -1.83
N VAL A 94 -9.27 2.68 -0.56
CA VAL A 94 -9.83 3.88 0.05
C VAL A 94 -9.13 5.11 -0.54
N ARG A 95 -9.90 6.15 -0.83
CA ARG A 95 -9.35 7.43 -1.32
C ARG A 95 -8.33 7.96 -0.31
N GLY A 96 -7.18 8.41 -0.80
CA GLY A 96 -6.08 8.89 0.04
C GLY A 96 -5.17 7.80 0.62
N GLU A 97 -5.54 6.52 0.51
CA GLU A 97 -4.72 5.40 1.00
C GLU A 97 -3.32 5.41 0.39
N VAL A 98 -3.23 5.51 -0.94
CA VAL A 98 -1.94 5.52 -1.65
C VAL A 98 -1.06 6.69 -1.22
N ALA A 99 -1.65 7.88 -1.04
CA ALA A 99 -0.90 9.05 -0.60
C ALA A 99 -0.34 8.83 0.81
N ARG A 100 -1.15 8.29 1.72
CA ARG A 100 -0.71 7.95 3.08
C ARG A 100 0.36 6.87 3.08
N MET A 101 0.19 5.80 2.29
CA MET A 101 1.19 4.74 2.15
C MET A 101 2.53 5.30 1.64
N LYS A 102 2.50 6.18 0.62
CA LYS A 102 3.71 6.84 0.13
C LYS A 102 4.39 7.69 1.20
N ALA A 103 3.62 8.48 1.97
CA ALA A 103 4.16 9.29 3.06
C ALA A 103 4.78 8.40 4.17
N LEU A 104 4.15 7.28 4.49
CA LEU A 104 4.69 6.31 5.45
C LEU A 104 5.97 5.65 4.95
N ILE A 105 6.00 5.20 3.70
CA ILE A 105 7.20 4.63 3.07
C ILE A 105 8.34 5.64 3.12
N PHE A 106 8.08 6.91 2.78
CA PHE A 106 9.08 7.97 2.85
C PHE A 106 9.61 8.15 4.29
N LYS A 107 8.72 8.25 5.28
CA LYS A 107 9.09 8.38 6.69
C LYS A 107 9.93 7.20 7.17
N LEU A 108 9.53 5.98 6.82
CA LEU A 108 10.24 4.76 7.19
C LEU A 108 11.63 4.72 6.55
N ARG A 109 11.75 5.02 5.26
CA ARG A 109 13.04 5.09 4.55
C ARG A 109 13.97 6.15 5.13
N SER A 110 13.44 7.33 5.47
CA SER A 110 14.23 8.36 6.13
C SER A 110 14.74 7.90 7.50
N LYS A 111 13.91 7.19 8.26
CA LYS A 111 14.31 6.64 9.57
C LYS A 111 15.35 5.53 9.42
N THR A 112 15.22 4.63 8.45
CA THR A 112 16.23 3.58 8.22
C THR A 112 17.58 4.18 7.84
N ALA A 113 17.60 5.17 6.94
CA ALA A 113 18.83 5.86 6.56
C ALA A 113 19.52 6.56 7.75
N LEU A 114 18.75 7.20 8.62
CA LEU A 114 19.29 7.84 9.83
C LEU A 114 19.90 6.81 10.79
N LEU A 115 19.20 5.71 11.02
CA LEU A 115 19.67 4.64 11.91
C LEU A 115 20.93 3.96 11.36
N GLU A 116 20.99 3.73 10.05
CA GLU A 116 22.17 3.16 9.38
C GLU A 116 23.40 4.06 9.57
N GLU A 117 23.24 5.38 9.43
CA GLU A 117 24.34 6.33 9.70
C GLU A 117 24.77 6.31 11.17
N GLN A 118 23.82 6.24 12.11
CA GLN A 118 24.15 6.12 13.53
C GLN A 118 24.91 4.83 13.86
N VAL A 119 24.50 3.70 13.27
CA VAL A 119 25.19 2.41 13.43
C VAL A 119 26.61 2.53 12.91
N LYS A 120 26.80 3.07 11.71
CA LYS A 120 28.13 3.27 11.13
C LYS A 120 29.04 4.13 12.01
N GLN A 121 28.51 5.21 12.59
CA GLN A 121 29.27 6.07 13.51
C GLN A 121 29.67 5.34 14.79
N LEU A 122 28.77 4.51 15.34
CA LEU A 122 29.07 3.71 16.52
C LEU A 122 30.08 2.61 16.23
N GLU A 123 29.99 1.96 15.07
CA GLU A 123 30.98 0.96 14.62
C GLU A 123 32.37 1.58 14.47
N GLN A 124 32.47 2.77 13.87
CA GLN A 124 33.75 3.50 13.76
C GLN A 124 34.32 3.84 15.14
N LYS A 125 33.50 4.35 16.05
CA LYS A 125 33.91 4.65 17.43
C LYS A 125 34.35 3.39 18.17
N ASN A 126 33.61 2.30 18.04
CA ASN A 126 33.96 1.02 18.66
C ASN A 126 35.29 0.50 18.11
N ALA A 127 35.52 0.55 16.80
CA ALA A 127 36.79 0.16 16.19
C ALA A 127 37.95 1.04 16.70
N GLN A 128 37.73 2.36 16.83
CA GLN A 128 38.73 3.27 17.39
C GLN A 128 39.06 2.92 18.84
N LEU A 129 38.06 2.70 19.69
CA LEU A 129 38.24 2.32 21.09
C LEU A 129 38.94 0.97 21.21
N GLN A 130 38.57 -0.02 20.40
CA GLN A 130 39.26 -1.31 20.34
C GLN A 130 40.73 -1.15 19.93
N GLY A 131 41.01 -0.25 18.98
CA GLY A 131 42.38 0.11 18.60
C GLY A 131 43.18 0.73 19.74
N GLN A 132 42.58 1.66 20.49
CA GLN A 132 43.19 2.28 21.67
C GLN A 132 43.45 1.24 22.77
N MET A 133 42.48 0.38 23.07
CA MET A 133 42.63 -0.73 24.01
C MET A 133 43.75 -1.69 23.58
N GLY A 134 43.85 -2.00 22.29
CA GLY A 134 44.93 -2.83 21.74
C GLY A 134 46.31 -2.16 21.78
N GLN A 135 46.39 -0.83 21.64
CA GLN A 135 47.63 -0.08 21.84
C GLN A 135 48.04 -0.07 23.31
N MET A 136 47.11 0.20 24.23
CA MET A 136 47.38 0.15 25.67
C MET A 136 47.80 -1.24 26.12
N GLY A 137 47.15 -2.30 25.63
CA GLY A 137 47.54 -3.68 25.93
C GLY A 137 48.93 -4.06 25.39
N ARG A 138 49.34 -3.50 24.24
CA ARG A 138 50.72 -3.67 23.73
C ARG A 138 51.74 -2.91 24.57
N MET A 139 51.41 -1.69 24.99
CA MET A 139 52.25 -0.88 25.87
C MET A 139 52.43 -1.55 27.23
N GLY A 140 51.36 -2.12 27.80
CA GLY A 140 51.41 -2.91 29.03
C GLY A 140 52.34 -4.13 28.91
N ARG A 141 52.20 -4.93 27.85
CA ARG A 141 53.11 -6.07 27.61
C ARG A 141 54.57 -5.66 27.43
N SER A 142 54.81 -4.53 26.77
CA SER A 142 56.16 -3.97 26.63
C SER A 142 56.73 -3.62 28.00
N TYR A 143 55.96 -2.91 28.83
CA TYR A 143 56.36 -2.54 30.19
C TYR A 143 56.62 -3.77 31.06
N GLU A 144 55.77 -4.79 30.98
CA GLU A 144 55.94 -6.06 31.69
C GLU A 144 57.26 -6.75 31.31
N SER A 145 57.55 -6.82 30.01
CA SER A 145 58.83 -7.35 29.51
C SER A 145 60.02 -6.51 29.99
N TYR A 146 59.90 -5.19 30.04
CA TYR A 146 60.97 -4.33 30.58
C TYR A 146 61.21 -4.60 32.06
N VAL A 147 60.14 -4.78 32.85
CA VAL A 147 60.23 -5.07 34.29
C VAL A 147 60.88 -6.44 34.53
N GLU A 148 60.46 -7.49 33.82
CA GLU A 148 61.06 -8.83 33.91
C GLU A 148 62.57 -8.79 33.59
N GLN A 149 62.97 -7.97 32.62
CA GLN A 149 64.36 -7.83 32.22
C GLN A 149 65.20 -7.13 33.31
N CYS A 150 64.67 -6.08 33.94
CA CYS A 150 65.32 -5.44 35.08
C CYS A 150 65.41 -6.34 36.32
N GLU A 151 64.39 -7.15 36.60
CA GLU A 151 64.41 -8.11 37.71
C GLU A 151 65.46 -9.21 37.51
N ALA A 152 65.61 -9.70 36.27
CA ALA A 152 66.67 -10.65 35.92
C ALA A 152 68.08 -10.06 36.10
N ASP A 153 68.27 -8.78 35.77
CA ASP A 153 69.56 -8.09 35.89
C ASP A 153 69.96 -7.77 37.35
N LEU A 154 69.01 -7.75 38.30
CA LEU A 154 69.28 -7.43 39.71
C LEU A 154 69.95 -8.57 40.51
N GLY A 155 70.06 -9.79 39.95
CA GLY A 155 70.74 -10.93 40.56
C GLY A 155 70.15 -11.40 41.91
N PRO A 156 70.49 -12.60 42.40
CA PRO A 156 70.00 -13.06 43.70
C PRO A 156 70.52 -12.12 44.80
N ARG A 157 69.57 -11.62 45.60
CA ARG A 157 69.84 -10.75 46.76
C ARG A 157 70.84 -11.47 47.67
N VAL A 158 72.08 -10.98 47.70
CA VAL A 158 73.15 -11.55 48.54
C VAL A 158 72.74 -11.32 49.99
N MET A 159 72.37 -12.42 50.67
CA MET A 159 72.15 -12.50 52.12
C MET A 159 73.48 -12.75 52.82
#